data_AF-A0A7C6FRS3-F1
#
_entry.id   AF-A0A7C6FRS3-F1
#
_cell.length_a   1.000
_cell.length_b   1.000
_cell.length_c   1.000
_cell.angle_alpha   90.00
_cell.angle_beta   90.00
_cell.angle_gamma   90.00
#
_symmetry.space_group_name_H-M   'P 1'
#
loop_
_entity.id
_entity.type
_entity.pdbx_description
1 polymer ?
#
loop_
_entity_poly.entity_id
_entity_poly.type
_entity_poly.pdbx_seq_one_letter_code
_entity_poly.pdbx_strand_id
1 'polypeptide(L)'
;MNPYLVICGMAVVTLLPRLLPAALIDRLPMSPRVERFLRLIPYTAMTALIVPGVVKVDPEQPLAGIIGAAVAVVISLIRPKPIYAICGAVLSAMAVMALL
;
A
#
# COMPACT_ATOMS: atom_id res chain seq x y z
N MET A 1 21.58 -25.86 -1.33
CA MET A 1 21.11 -25.13 -0.14
C MET A 1 19.83 -25.81 0.34
N ASN A 2 19.74 -26.18 1.63
CA ASN A 2 18.60 -26.94 2.13
C ASN A 2 17.40 -25.99 2.36
N PRO A 3 16.27 -26.13 1.63
CA PRO A 3 15.17 -25.16 1.64
C PRO A 3 14.57 -24.92 3.04
N TYR A 4 14.61 -25.93 3.92
CA TYR A 4 14.13 -25.81 5.30
C TYR A 4 14.87 -24.73 6.11
N LEU A 5 16.17 -24.57 5.87
CA LEU A 5 17.01 -23.58 6.55
C LEU A 5 16.65 -22.14 6.11
N VAL A 6 16.29 -21.96 4.83
CA VAL A 6 15.84 -20.67 4.29
C VAL A 6 14.47 -20.30 4.84
N ILE A 7 13.54 -21.26 4.91
CA ILE A 7 12.20 -21.04 5.46
C ILE A 7 12.28 -20.67 6.95
N CYS A 8 13.06 -21.41 7.75
CA CYS A 8 13.27 -21.08 9.15
C CYS A 8 13.96 -19.71 9.31
N GLY A 9 14.97 -19.40 8.50
CA GLY A 9 15.64 -18.09 8.52
C GLY A 9 14.69 -16.94 8.19
N MET A 10 13.87 -17.06 7.13
CA MET A 10 12.88 -16.05 6.76
C MET A 10 11.79 -15.87 7.83
N ALA A 11 11.33 -16.96 8.43
CA ALA A 11 10.33 -16.91 9.49
C ALA A 11 10.86 -16.12 10.69
N VAL A 12 12.09 -16.40 11.14
CA VAL A 12 12.74 -15.69 12.25
C VAL A 12 12.88 -14.20 11.93
N VAL A 13 13.42 -13.85 10.76
CA VAL A 13 13.63 -12.45 10.34
C VAL A 13 12.32 -11.70 10.07
N THR A 14 11.21 -12.38 9.80
CA THR A 14 9.90 -11.73 9.59
C THR A 14 9.13 -11.55 10.90
N LEU A 15 9.18 -12.54 11.79
CA LEU A 15 8.47 -12.51 13.07
C LEU A 15 9.14 -11.59 14.08
N LEU A 16 10.48 -11.57 14.14
CA LEU A 16 11.21 -10.70 15.08
C LEU A 16 10.79 -9.23 14.93
N PRO A 17 10.86 -8.61 13.74
CA PRO A 17 10.49 -7.20 13.55
C PRO A 17 8.99 -6.95 13.64
N ARG A 18 8.12 -7.97 13.54
CA ARG A 18 6.66 -7.80 13.74
C ARG A 18 6.24 -7.87 15.20
N LEU A 19 6.84 -8.81 15.95
CA LEU A 19 6.55 -9.03 17.36
C LEU A 19 7.22 -7.98 18.24
N LEU A 20 8.41 -7.49 17.87
CA LEU A 20 9.11 -6.42 18.61
C LEU A 20 8.24 -5.17 18.76
N PRO A 21 7.72 -4.55 17.69
CA PRO A 21 6.83 -3.40 17.80
C PRO A 21 5.55 -3.73 18.54
N ALA A 22 4.92 -4.88 18.26
CA ALA A 22 3.68 -5.27 18.90
C ALA A 22 3.84 -5.41 20.43
N ALA A 23 4.95 -5.98 20.91
CA ALA A 23 5.20 -6.18 22.34
C ALA A 23 5.77 -4.93 23.04
N LEU A 24 6.56 -4.09 22.35
CA LEU A 24 7.11 -2.86 22.93
C LEU A 24 6.09 -1.71 22.99
N ILE A 25 5.19 -1.61 22.00
CA ILE A 25 4.21 -0.51 21.91
C ILE A 25 3.28 -0.48 23.13
N ASP A 26 2.88 -1.64 23.67
CA ASP A 26 2.02 -1.71 24.86
C ASP A 26 2.74 -1.35 26.18
N ARG A 27 4.08 -1.33 26.18
CA ARG A 27 4.90 -1.14 27.39
C ARG A 27 5.59 0.23 27.46
N LEU A 28 5.66 0.96 26.35
CA LEU A 28 6.24 2.29 26.31
C LEU A 28 5.17 3.34 26.63
N PRO A 29 5.35 4.20 27.66
CA PRO A 29 4.48 5.35 27.87
C PRO A 29 4.72 6.37 26.74
N MET A 30 4.12 6.12 25.58
CA MET A 30 4.17 7.00 24.43
C MET A 30 3.49 8.31 24.81
N SER A 31 4.20 9.43 24.74
CA SER A 31 3.56 10.73 24.93
C SER A 31 2.52 10.94 23.82
N PRO A 32 1.44 11.71 24.07
CA PRO A 32 0.38 11.94 23.07
C PRO A 32 0.89 12.48 21.72
N ARG A 33 2.07 13.11 21.69
CA ARG A 33 2.72 13.59 20.47
C ARG A 33 3.35 12.45 19.66
N VAL A 34 4.01 11.51 20.33
CA VAL A 34 4.69 10.37 19.68
C VAL A 34 3.66 9.38 19.15
N GLU A 35 2.59 9.12 19.89
CA GLU A 35 1.49 8.26 19.42
C GLU A 35 0.86 8.82 18.13
N ARG A 36 0.58 10.13 18.10
CA ARG A 36 0.07 10.79 16.88
C ARG A 36 1.06 10.70 15.73
N PHE A 37 2.35 10.92 15.99
CA PHE A 37 3.39 10.78 14.97
C PHE A 37 3.45 9.36 14.39
N LEU A 38 3.48 8.33 15.25
CA LEU A 38 3.52 6.93 14.84
C LEU A 38 2.29 6.52 14.02
N ARG A 39 1.10 7.04 14.37
CA ARG A 39 -0.14 6.79 13.58
C ARG A 39 -0.12 7.44 12.21
N LEU A 40 0.65 8.52 12.02
CA LEU A 40 0.77 9.20 10.72
C LEU A 40 1.75 8.48 9.78
N ILE A 41 2.76 7.77 10.30
CA ILE A 41 3.78 7.09 9.48
C ILE A 41 3.16 6.15 8.43
N PRO A 42 2.23 5.22 8.76
CA PRO A 42 1.67 4.33 7.76
C PRO A 42 0.86 5.08 6.69
N TYR A 43 0.12 6.11 7.10
CA TYR A 43 -0.73 6.88 6.18
C TYR A 43 0.10 7.69 5.18
N THR A 44 1.16 8.36 5.65
CA THR A 44 2.09 9.08 4.78
C THR A 44 2.88 8.14 3.89
N ALA A 45 3.35 7.00 4.41
CA ALA A 45 4.05 5.99 3.62
C ALA A 45 3.17 5.44 2.49
N MET A 46 1.92 5.06 2.77
CA MET A 46 0.99 4.58 1.74
C MET A 46 0.77 5.63 0.65
N THR A 47 0.56 6.89 1.03
CA THR A 47 0.34 7.99 0.07
C THR A 47 1.60 8.26 -0.76
N ALA A 48 2.77 8.31 -0.12
CA ALA A 48 4.05 8.53 -0.77
C ALA A 48 4.45 7.41 -1.74
N LEU A 49 3.94 6.19 -1.55
CA LEU A 49 4.14 5.06 -2.46
C LEU A 49 3.10 5.03 -3.59
N ILE A 50 1.84 5.33 -3.29
CA ILE A 50 0.75 5.27 -4.28
C ILE A 50 0.89 6.40 -5.32
N VAL A 51 1.18 7.63 -4.91
CA VAL A 51 1.29 8.78 -5.83
C VAL A 51 2.29 8.52 -6.97
N PRO A 52 3.57 8.19 -6.72
CA PRO A 52 4.49 7.86 -7.81
C PRO A 52 4.10 6.56 -8.52
N GLY A 53 3.52 5.59 -7.79
CA GLY A 53 3.04 4.34 -8.37
C GLY A 53 1.94 4.52 -9.42
N VAL A 54 1.15 5.59 -9.32
CA VAL A 54 0.11 5.97 -10.29
C VAL A 54 0.66 6.86 -11.41
N VAL A 55 1.49 7.84 -11.07
CA VAL A 55 1.99 8.84 -12.02
C VAL A 55 3.05 8.26 -12.94
N LYS A 56 3.83 7.27 -12.48
CA LYS A 56 4.95 6.67 -13.21
C LYS A 56 4.66 5.24 -13.68
N VAL A 57 3.38 4.86 -13.84
CA VAL A 57 2.98 3.53 -14.33
C VAL A 57 3.64 3.23 -15.68
N ASP A 58 3.44 4.12 -16.66
CA ASP A 58 4.01 4.00 -18.00
C ASP A 58 4.54 5.36 -18.47
N PRO A 59 5.82 5.46 -18.88
CA PRO A 59 6.41 6.71 -19.36
C PRO A 59 5.74 7.25 -20.62
N GLU A 60 5.27 6.34 -21.49
CA GLU A 60 4.65 6.67 -22.77
C GLU A 60 3.18 7.09 -22.62
N GLN A 61 2.48 6.59 -21.60
CA GLN A 61 1.04 6.80 -21.40
C GLN A 61 0.69 7.07 -19.92
N PRO A 62 1.16 8.17 -19.32
CA PRO A 62 0.88 8.51 -17.91
C PRO A 62 -0.61 8.74 -17.63
N LEU A 63 -1.40 9.02 -18.69
CA LEU A 63 -2.84 9.21 -18.62
C LEU A 63 -3.58 7.95 -18.12
N ALA A 64 -3.12 6.75 -18.48
CA ALA A 64 -3.76 5.50 -18.05
C ALA A 64 -3.72 5.32 -16.53
N GLY A 65 -2.57 5.64 -15.91
CA GLY A 65 -2.41 5.63 -14.45
C GLY A 65 -3.33 6.65 -13.77
N ILE A 66 -3.31 7.90 -14.23
CA ILE A 66 -4.10 8.99 -13.64
C ILE A 66 -5.61 8.69 -13.72
N ILE A 67 -6.09 8.21 -14.87
CA ILE A 67 -7.50 7.85 -15.07
C ILE A 67 -7.88 6.66 -14.17
N GLY A 68 -7.03 5.63 -14.10
CA GLY A 68 -7.24 4.49 -13.22
C GLY A 68 -7.35 4.89 -11.74
N ALA A 69 -6.49 5.81 -11.29
CA ALA A 69 -6.54 6.34 -9.94
C ALA A 69 -7.78 7.20 -9.67
N ALA A 70 -8.18 8.05 -10.61
CA ALA A 70 -9.40 8.85 -10.50
C ALA A 70 -10.63 7.95 -10.37
N VAL A 71 -10.71 6.89 -11.18
CA VAL A 71 -11.80 5.90 -11.13
C VAL A 71 -11.79 5.14 -9.79
N ALA A 72 -10.61 4.71 -9.29
CA ALA A 72 -10.51 4.10 -7.97
C ALA A 72 -11.01 5.01 -6.86
N VAL A 73 -10.68 6.31 -6.88
CA VAL A 73 -11.14 7.28 -5.88
C VAL A 73 -12.67 7.40 -5.93
N VAL A 74 -13.24 7.60 -7.12
CA VAL A 74 -14.70 7.72 -7.28
C VAL A 74 -15.42 6.47 -6.79
N ILE A 75 -14.94 5.28 -7.16
CA ILE A 75 -15.55 4.01 -6.72
C ILE A 75 -15.37 3.81 -5.22
N SER A 76 -14.21 4.15 -4.65
CA SER A 76 -13.95 4.03 -3.21
C SER A 76 -14.84 4.94 -2.36
N LEU A 77 -15.28 6.09 -2.89
CA LEU A 77 -16.21 6.98 -2.21
C LEU A 77 -17.64 6.44 -2.18
N ILE A 78 -18.06 5.71 -3.23
CA ILE A 78 -19.42 5.17 -3.35
C ILE A 78 -19.53 3.78 -2.70
N ARG A 79 -18.49 2.95 -2.82
CA ARG A 79 -18.43 1.56 -2.35
C ARG A 79 -17.20 1.39 -1.45
N PRO A 80 -17.37 1.23 -0.13
CA PRO A 80 -16.24 1.17 0.81
C PRO A 80 -15.43 -0.13 0.73
N LYS A 81 -15.87 -1.14 -0.04
CA LYS A 81 -15.10 -2.39 -0.20
C LYS A 81 -13.97 -2.16 -1.21
N PRO A 82 -12.69 -2.34 -0.81
CA PRO A 82 -11.54 -2.01 -1.66
C PRO A 82 -11.48 -2.85 -2.95
N ILE A 83 -12.05 -4.07 -2.94
CA ILE A 83 -12.15 -4.94 -4.12
C ILE A 83 -12.79 -4.23 -5.31
N TYR A 84 -13.86 -3.45 -5.11
CA TYR A 84 -14.53 -2.76 -6.22
C TYR A 84 -13.67 -1.64 -6.81
N ALA A 85 -12.93 -0.91 -5.97
CA ALA A 85 -12.02 0.15 -6.42
C ALA A 85 -10.86 -0.44 -7.24
N ILE A 86 -10.32 -1.58 -6.81
CA ILE A 86 -9.26 -2.29 -7.54
C ILE A 86 -9.75 -2.74 -8.91
N CYS A 87 -10.89 -3.42 -8.98
CA CYS A 87 -11.45 -3.88 -10.26
C CYS A 87 -11.74 -2.71 -11.21
N GLY A 88 -12.29 -1.61 -10.70
CA GLY A 88 -12.57 -0.42 -11.51
C GLY A 88 -11.32 0.28 -12.02
N ALA A 89 -10.29 0.44 -11.19
CA ALA A 89 -8.99 0.98 -11.62
C ALA A 89 -8.35 0.13 -12.72
N VAL A 90 -8.31 -1.19 -12.55
CA VAL A 90 -7.71 -2.09 -13.53
C VAL A 90 -8.48 -2.04 -14.85
N LEU A 91 -9.80 -2.15 -14.82
CA LEU A 91 -10.62 -2.11 -16.03
C LEU A 91 -10.51 -0.77 -16.77
N SER A 92 -10.49 0.36 -16.04
CA SER A 92 -10.34 1.68 -16.66
C SER A 92 -8.93 1.90 -17.23
N ALA A 93 -7.88 1.48 -16.53
CA ALA A 93 -6.51 1.55 -17.04
C ALA A 93 -6.34 0.69 -18.31
N MET A 94 -6.88 -0.54 -18.32
CA MET A 94 -6.87 -1.39 -19.51
C MET A 94 -7.66 -0.80 -20.68
N ALA A 95 -8.82 -0.20 -20.41
CA ALA A 95 -9.63 0.44 -21.45
C ALA A 95 -8.91 1.64 -22.08
N VAL A 96 -8.21 2.44 -21.27
CA VAL A 96 -7.42 3.58 -21.77
C VAL A 96 -6.24 3.11 -22.60
N MET A 97 -5.51 2.10 -22.12
CA MET A 97 -4.36 1.53 -22.84
C MET A 97 -4.77 0.79 -24.13
N ALA A 98 -5.99 0.25 -24.19
CA ALA A 98 -6.50 -0.36 -25.42
C ALA A 98 -6.98 0.66 -26.47
N LEU A 99 -7.23 1.91 -26.08
CA LEU A 99 -7.72 2.98 -26.95
C LEU A 99 -6.58 3.85 -27.54
N LEU A 100 -5.38 3.78 -26.95
CA LEU A 100 -4.16 4.53 -27.30
C LEU A 100 -3.11 3.61 -27.93
#